data_AF-A0A7L9AF99-F1
#
_entry.id   AF-A0A7L9AF99-F1
#
_cell.length_a   1.000
_cell.length_b   1.000
_cell.length_c   1.000
_cell.angle_alpha   90.00
_cell.angle_beta   90.00
_cell.angle_gamma   90.00
#
_symmetry.space_group_name_H-M   'P 1'
#
loop_
_entity.id
_entity.type
_entity.pdbx_description
1 polymer ?
#
loop_
_entity_poly.entity_id
_entity_poly.type
_entity_poly.pdbx_seq_one_letter_code
_entity_poly.pdbx_strand_id
1 'polypeptide(L)'
;ITPYHDVNVIREAAKKGMTRALDAGMKKPLLVVENVVDFPDGQLVCIMGGLEAFYVPLQIRERQDTKNFIRIGLHAEEKQTEAFERIVRNAIALERSRIFARDIGGGDPERMAPAKIVEYVKKSFADDHNNITIKVIDDEGVIAQEYPLLAAVSRAANHIDRHKARVVEIEYKSSNPSRVTETLM
;
A
#
# COMPACT_ATOMS: atom_id res chain seq x y z
N ILE A 1 -21.77 8.75 18.67
CA ILE A 1 -20.38 9.26 18.62
C ILE A 1 -20.22 10.25 19.75
N THR A 2 -19.11 10.19 20.47
CA THR A 2 -18.80 11.10 21.59
C THR A 2 -17.73 12.10 21.17
N PRO A 3 -17.53 13.21 21.91
CA PRO A 3 -16.50 14.21 21.61
C PRO A 3 -15.06 13.69 21.62
N TYR A 4 -14.81 12.49 22.15
CA TYR A 4 -13.48 11.86 22.22
C TYR A 4 -13.17 10.96 21.02
N HIS A 5 -14.11 10.84 20.07
CA HIS A 5 -13.90 10.05 18.86
C HIS A 5 -13.36 10.92 17.73
N ASP A 6 -12.45 10.35 16.95
CA ASP A 6 -11.96 10.91 15.70
C ASP A 6 -12.48 10.11 14.50
N VAL A 7 -12.00 10.45 13.30
CA VAL A 7 -12.39 9.80 12.03
C VAL A 7 -12.12 8.29 12.01
N ASN A 8 -11.29 7.74 12.92
CA ASN A 8 -11.03 6.29 12.99
C ASN A 8 -12.29 5.49 13.30
N VAL A 9 -13.29 6.06 13.96
CA VAL A 9 -14.56 5.35 14.21
C VAL A 9 -15.25 4.95 12.91
N ILE A 10 -15.15 5.80 11.89
CA ILE A 10 -15.69 5.54 10.55
C ILE A 10 -14.88 4.41 9.89
N ARG A 11 -13.54 4.48 9.97
CA ARG A 11 -12.65 3.43 9.43
C ARG A 11 -12.99 2.06 10.01
N GLU A 12 -13.08 1.99 11.34
CA GLU A 12 -13.33 0.76 12.07
C GLU A 12 -14.74 0.21 11.79
N ALA A 13 -15.75 1.07 11.70
CA ALA A 13 -17.10 0.68 11.32
C ALA A 13 -17.14 0.09 9.91
N ALA A 14 -16.53 0.77 8.93
CA ALA A 14 -16.47 0.30 7.55
C ALA A 14 -15.73 -1.04 7.43
N LYS A 15 -14.57 -1.16 8.09
CA LYS A 15 -13.77 -2.39 8.12
C LYS A 15 -14.53 -3.57 8.72
N LYS A 16 -15.16 -3.38 9.88
CA LYS A 16 -15.95 -4.43 10.55
C LYS A 16 -17.16 -4.84 9.73
N GLY A 17 -17.87 -3.86 9.17
CA GLY A 17 -19.03 -4.11 8.30
C GLY A 17 -18.65 -4.92 7.06
N MET A 18 -17.56 -4.53 6.39
CA MET A 18 -17.06 -5.25 5.22
C MET A 18 -16.56 -6.65 5.57
N THR A 19 -15.79 -6.81 6.64
CA THR A 19 -15.31 -8.12 7.13
C THR A 19 -16.51 -9.05 7.37
N ARG A 20 -17.54 -8.58 8.08
CA ARG A 20 -18.77 -9.36 8.32
C ARG A 20 -19.48 -9.76 7.02
N ALA A 21 -19.53 -8.87 6.02
CA ALA A 21 -20.13 -9.19 4.74
C ALA A 21 -19.33 -10.30 4.01
N LEU A 22 -18.00 -10.23 4.03
CA LEU A 22 -17.13 -11.23 3.41
C LEU A 22 -17.22 -12.58 4.12
N ASP A 23 -17.26 -12.59 5.45
CA ASP A 23 -17.44 -13.80 6.26
C ASP A 23 -18.80 -14.47 5.98
N ALA A 24 -19.82 -13.68 5.66
CA ALA A 24 -21.12 -14.19 5.21
C ALA A 24 -21.12 -14.71 3.75
N GLY A 25 -19.98 -14.71 3.07
CA GLY A 25 -19.82 -15.22 1.71
C GLY A 25 -20.16 -14.21 0.61
N MET A 26 -20.37 -12.93 0.94
CA MET A 26 -20.71 -11.91 -0.06
C MET A 26 -19.59 -11.70 -1.07
N LYS A 27 -19.90 -11.88 -2.36
CA LYS A 27 -18.94 -11.71 -3.46
C LYS A 27 -18.95 -10.32 -4.10
N LYS A 28 -20.01 -9.55 -3.90
CA LYS A 28 -20.22 -8.23 -4.53
C LYS A 28 -20.77 -7.20 -3.53
N PRO A 29 -20.04 -6.88 -2.45
CA PRO A 29 -20.53 -5.95 -1.44
C PRO A 29 -20.66 -4.51 -1.99
N LEU A 30 -21.67 -3.80 -1.52
CA LEU A 30 -21.87 -2.37 -1.74
C LEU A 30 -21.53 -1.65 -0.42
N LEU A 31 -20.52 -0.79 -0.43
CA LEU A 31 -20.20 0.08 0.69
C LEU A 31 -20.94 1.40 0.52
N VAL A 32 -21.80 1.72 1.48
CA VAL A 32 -22.49 3.01 1.56
C VAL A 32 -21.60 3.98 2.34
N VAL A 33 -21.22 5.07 1.67
CA VAL A 33 -20.26 6.08 2.13
C VAL A 33 -21.04 7.36 2.41
N GLU A 34 -21.78 7.35 3.51
CA GLU A 34 -22.55 8.49 3.99
C GLU A 34 -21.72 9.35 4.94
N ASN A 35 -21.88 10.66 4.85
CA ASN A 35 -21.40 11.62 5.84
C ASN A 35 -22.37 11.67 7.03
N VAL A 36 -22.47 10.55 7.76
CA VAL A 36 -23.31 10.45 8.97
C VAL A 36 -22.72 11.30 10.11
N VAL A 37 -21.46 11.71 9.99
CA VAL A 37 -20.66 12.43 10.98
C VAL A 37 -19.74 13.39 10.25
N ASP A 38 -19.75 14.66 10.63
CA ASP A 38 -18.93 15.70 10.00
C ASP A 38 -17.44 15.53 10.36
N PHE A 39 -16.75 14.68 9.60
CA PHE A 39 -15.29 14.66 9.52
C PHE A 39 -14.86 15.01 8.10
N PRO A 40 -13.90 15.96 7.92
CA PRO A 40 -13.47 16.40 6.59
C PRO A 40 -13.05 15.27 5.64
N ASP A 41 -12.38 14.24 6.17
CA ASP A 41 -11.91 13.06 5.41
C ASP A 41 -12.78 11.81 5.65
N GLY A 42 -14.01 11.97 6.15
CA GLY A 42 -14.88 10.86 6.54
C GLY A 42 -15.11 9.84 5.42
N GLN A 43 -15.45 10.32 4.22
CA GLN A 43 -15.66 9.46 3.05
C GLN A 43 -14.39 8.72 2.63
N LEU A 44 -13.24 9.42 2.60
CA LEU A 44 -11.94 8.83 2.26
C LEU A 44 -11.60 7.70 3.22
N VAL A 45 -11.70 7.97 4.51
CA VAL A 45 -11.37 7.03 5.58
C VAL A 45 -12.36 5.85 5.63
N CYS A 46 -13.64 6.08 5.32
CA CYS A 46 -14.65 5.03 5.17
C CYS A 46 -14.25 4.04 4.06
N ILE A 47 -13.95 4.55 2.86
CA ILE A 47 -13.54 3.72 1.73
C ILE A 47 -12.25 2.97 2.06
N MET A 48 -11.25 3.63 2.65
CA MET A 48 -10.00 2.98 3.06
C MET A 48 -10.25 1.87 4.09
N GLY A 49 -11.10 2.07 5.09
CA GLY A 49 -11.46 1.04 6.06
C GLY A 49 -12.16 -0.16 5.42
N GLY A 50 -13.07 0.10 4.48
CA GLY A 50 -13.70 -0.95 3.68
C GLY A 50 -12.69 -1.73 2.82
N LEU A 51 -11.79 -1.04 2.12
CA LEU A 51 -10.75 -1.67 1.30
C LEU A 51 -9.73 -2.46 2.15
N GLU A 52 -9.42 -1.98 3.36
CA GLU A 52 -8.52 -2.65 4.31
C GLU A 52 -9.01 -4.06 4.70
N ALA A 53 -10.33 -4.28 4.74
CA ALA A 53 -10.91 -5.60 5.04
C ALA A 53 -10.57 -6.68 3.99
N PHE A 54 -10.15 -6.28 2.79
CA PHE A 54 -9.74 -7.19 1.72
C PHE A 54 -8.25 -7.52 1.74
N TYR A 55 -7.48 -6.88 2.62
CA TYR A 55 -6.06 -7.18 2.71
C TYR A 55 -5.85 -8.62 3.18
N VAL A 56 -5.04 -9.35 2.42
CA VAL A 56 -4.57 -10.69 2.78
C VAL A 56 -3.04 -10.68 2.71
N PRO A 57 -2.33 -11.10 3.77
CA PRO A 57 -0.88 -11.17 3.78
C PRO A 57 -0.32 -11.93 2.57
N LEU A 58 0.82 -11.48 2.06
CA LEU A 58 1.48 -12.06 0.88
C LEU A 58 1.59 -13.59 0.95
N GLN A 59 2.03 -14.13 2.10
CA GLN A 59 2.25 -15.58 2.24
C GLN A 59 0.97 -16.40 2.13
N ILE A 60 -0.18 -15.84 2.49
CA ILE A 60 -1.47 -16.51 2.33
C ILE A 60 -1.87 -16.46 0.84
N ARG A 61 -1.66 -15.32 0.18
CA ARG A 61 -1.91 -15.16 -1.26
C ARG A 61 -1.07 -16.07 -2.14
N GLU A 62 0.14 -16.42 -1.71
CA GLU A 62 1.02 -17.36 -2.44
C GLU A 62 0.62 -18.82 -2.24
N ARG A 63 -0.06 -19.16 -1.15
CA ARG A 63 -0.42 -20.55 -0.81
C ARG A 63 -1.74 -21.00 -1.41
N GLN A 64 -2.70 -20.09 -1.56
CA GLN A 64 -4.06 -20.43 -1.98
C GLN A 64 -4.73 -19.25 -2.70
N ASP A 65 -5.82 -19.53 -3.42
CA ASP A 65 -6.65 -18.45 -3.94
C ASP A 65 -7.39 -17.77 -2.79
N THR A 66 -7.15 -16.48 -2.63
CA THR A 66 -7.72 -15.65 -1.55
C THR A 66 -8.80 -14.73 -2.08
N LYS A 67 -9.22 -14.84 -3.34
CA LYS A 67 -10.29 -14.01 -3.91
C LYS A 67 -11.64 -14.43 -3.33
N ASN A 68 -11.96 -13.86 -2.18
CA ASN A 68 -13.28 -14.02 -1.58
C ASN A 68 -14.33 -13.04 -2.14
N PHE A 69 -13.96 -12.15 -3.09
CA PHE A 69 -14.84 -11.18 -3.72
C PHE A 69 -14.59 -11.04 -5.25
N ILE A 70 -15.55 -10.45 -5.95
CA ILE A 70 -15.53 -10.21 -7.40
C ILE A 70 -15.48 -8.71 -7.71
N ARG A 71 -16.29 -7.90 -7.03
CA ARG A 71 -16.40 -6.46 -7.25
C ARG A 71 -16.86 -5.78 -5.96
N ILE A 72 -16.49 -4.52 -5.79
CA ILE A 72 -17.00 -3.65 -4.72
C ILE A 72 -17.76 -2.52 -5.38
N GLY A 73 -18.97 -2.25 -4.89
CA GLY A 73 -19.68 -1.02 -5.22
C GLY A 73 -19.43 0.03 -4.15
N LEU A 74 -19.35 1.30 -4.55
CA LEU A 74 -19.37 2.43 -3.63
C LEU A 74 -20.63 3.25 -3.94
N HIS A 75 -21.40 3.56 -2.91
CA HIS A 75 -22.57 4.43 -3.02
C HIS A 75 -22.42 5.62 -2.07
N ALA A 76 -22.68 6.82 -2.56
CA ALA A 76 -22.84 8.02 -1.75
C ALA A 76 -24.11 8.73 -2.24
N GLU A 77 -24.84 9.38 -1.33
CA GLU A 77 -26.05 10.15 -1.68
C GLU A 77 -25.73 11.41 -2.49
N GLU A 78 -24.51 11.91 -2.39
CA GLU A 78 -24.00 13.00 -3.21
C GLU A 78 -24.04 12.58 -4.69
N LYS A 79 -24.51 13.48 -5.58
CA LYS A 79 -24.40 13.26 -7.02
C LYS A 79 -22.95 12.90 -7.36
N GLN A 80 -22.73 12.03 -8.34
CA GLN A 80 -21.38 11.73 -8.83
C GLN A 80 -20.70 13.04 -9.22
N THR A 81 -19.81 13.52 -8.35
CA THR A 81 -19.03 14.74 -8.54
C THR A 81 -17.58 14.37 -8.79
N GLU A 82 -16.84 15.26 -9.47
CA GLU A 82 -15.40 15.12 -9.63
C GLU A 82 -14.68 15.00 -8.27
N ALA A 83 -15.23 15.61 -7.22
CA ALA A 83 -14.72 15.52 -5.86
C ALA A 83 -14.81 14.08 -5.31
N PHE A 84 -15.95 13.41 -5.44
CA PHE A 84 -16.11 12.03 -4.98
C PHE A 84 -15.23 11.05 -5.78
N GLU A 85 -15.15 11.21 -7.11
CA GLU A 85 -14.25 10.39 -7.92
C GLU A 85 -12.78 10.55 -7.52
N ARG A 86 -12.36 11.78 -7.20
CA ARG A 86 -11.02 12.05 -6.66
C ARG A 86 -10.80 11.34 -5.32
N ILE A 87 -11.77 11.36 -4.42
CA ILE A 87 -11.71 10.65 -3.14
C ILE A 87 -11.53 9.15 -3.36
N VAL A 88 -12.33 8.55 -4.24
CA VAL A 88 -12.23 7.11 -4.59
C VAL A 88 -10.85 6.78 -5.17
N ARG A 89 -10.35 7.58 -6.13
CA ARG A 89 -9.01 7.39 -6.70
C ARG A 89 -7.92 7.46 -5.63
N ASN A 90 -7.99 8.46 -4.76
CA ASN A 90 -7.04 8.62 -3.67
C ASN A 90 -7.11 7.45 -2.67
N ALA A 91 -8.30 7.01 -2.29
CA ALA A 91 -8.49 5.87 -1.39
C ALA A 91 -7.86 4.58 -1.96
N ILE A 92 -8.06 4.32 -3.25
CA ILE A 92 -7.48 3.15 -3.93
C ILE A 92 -5.96 3.27 -3.97
N ALA A 93 -5.42 4.45 -4.31
CA ALA A 93 -3.97 4.67 -4.35
C ALA A 93 -3.33 4.48 -2.97
N LEU A 94 -3.94 5.04 -1.93
CA LEU A 94 -3.47 4.93 -0.54
C LEU A 94 -3.59 3.51 0.00
N GLU A 95 -4.66 2.78 -0.31
CA GLU A 95 -4.75 1.39 0.17
C GLU A 95 -3.76 0.49 -0.57
N ARG A 96 -3.54 0.69 -1.88
CA ARG A 96 -2.49 -0.03 -2.62
C ARG A 96 -1.10 0.23 -2.03
N SER A 97 -0.78 1.47 -1.66
CA SER A 97 0.51 1.79 -1.03
C SER A 97 0.63 1.17 0.36
N ARG A 98 -0.47 1.12 1.14
CA ARG A 98 -0.51 0.41 2.42
C ARG A 98 -0.31 -1.09 2.26
N ILE A 99 -0.94 -1.73 1.27
CA ILE A 99 -0.72 -3.15 0.97
C ILE A 99 0.74 -3.40 0.65
N PHE A 100 1.33 -2.58 -0.23
CA PHE A 100 2.75 -2.66 -0.58
C PHE A 100 3.67 -2.56 0.65
N ALA A 101 3.43 -1.56 1.52
CA ALA A 101 4.20 -1.40 2.75
C ALA A 101 3.99 -2.54 3.76
N ARG A 102 2.75 -3.04 3.90
CA ARG A 102 2.44 -4.18 4.79
C ARG A 102 3.07 -5.48 4.29
N ASP A 103 3.14 -5.69 2.98
CA ASP A 103 3.80 -6.86 2.41
C ASP A 103 5.29 -6.87 2.72
N ILE A 104 5.97 -5.73 2.56
CA ILE A 104 7.40 -5.60 2.86
C ILE A 104 7.65 -5.69 4.37
N GLY A 105 6.92 -4.94 5.19
CA GLY A 105 7.16 -4.85 6.63
C GLY A 105 6.56 -5.98 7.46
N GLY A 106 5.53 -6.66 6.97
CA GLY A 106 4.86 -7.78 7.63
C GLY A 106 5.21 -9.15 7.05
N GLY A 107 5.96 -9.19 5.95
CA GLY A 107 6.50 -10.43 5.38
C GLY A 107 7.51 -11.08 6.32
N ASP A 108 7.61 -12.41 6.29
CA ASP A 108 8.64 -13.11 7.06
C ASP A 108 10.02 -12.90 6.41
N PRO A 109 11.12 -12.99 7.20
CA PRO A 109 12.46 -12.66 6.72
C PRO A 109 12.94 -13.45 5.49
N GLU A 110 12.32 -14.60 5.17
CA GLU A 110 12.66 -15.38 3.98
C GLU A 110 11.87 -14.93 2.73
N ARG A 111 10.63 -14.44 2.90
CA ARG A 111 9.78 -13.96 1.79
C ARG A 111 10.08 -12.51 1.43
N MET A 112 10.56 -11.74 2.40
CA MET A 112 11.03 -10.37 2.23
C MET A 112 12.51 -10.22 2.61
N ALA A 113 13.33 -11.21 2.26
CA ALA A 113 14.78 -11.04 2.26
C ALA A 113 15.19 -9.88 1.33
N PRO A 114 16.35 -9.22 1.51
CA PRO A 114 16.76 -8.06 0.72
C PRO A 114 16.60 -8.23 -0.80
N ALA A 115 17.04 -9.37 -1.35
CA ALA A 115 16.87 -9.66 -2.77
C ALA A 115 15.39 -9.80 -3.19
N LYS A 116 14.54 -10.38 -2.33
CA LYS A 116 13.10 -10.52 -2.58
C LYS A 116 12.35 -9.21 -2.48
N ILE A 117 12.74 -8.31 -1.59
CA ILE A 117 12.22 -6.94 -1.57
C ILE A 117 12.52 -6.25 -2.91
N VAL A 118 13.74 -6.36 -3.43
CA VAL A 118 14.09 -5.81 -4.75
C VAL A 118 13.20 -6.37 -5.86
N GLU A 119 13.03 -7.70 -5.92
CA GLU A 119 12.13 -8.35 -6.89
C GLU A 119 10.69 -7.82 -6.76
N TYR A 120 10.18 -7.71 -5.54
CA TYR A 120 8.83 -7.25 -5.25
C TYR A 120 8.62 -5.77 -5.64
N VAL A 121 9.59 -4.89 -5.34
CA VAL A 121 9.58 -3.48 -5.75
C VAL A 121 9.57 -3.36 -7.26
N LYS A 122 10.50 -4.03 -7.96
CA LYS A 122 10.55 -4.02 -9.43
C LYS A 122 9.25 -4.52 -10.05
N LYS A 123 8.68 -5.60 -9.53
CA LYS A 123 7.41 -6.16 -10.01
C LYS A 123 6.23 -5.20 -9.78
N SER A 124 6.21 -4.51 -8.65
CA SER A 124 5.14 -3.56 -8.30
C SER A 124 5.13 -2.32 -9.20
N PHE A 125 6.29 -1.98 -9.76
CA PHE A 125 6.49 -0.84 -10.66
C PHE A 125 6.89 -1.25 -12.08
N ALA A 126 6.53 -2.46 -12.52
CA ALA A 126 6.90 -2.97 -13.84
C ALA A 126 6.14 -2.32 -15.02
N ASP A 127 5.12 -1.52 -14.74
CA ASP A 127 4.39 -0.76 -15.77
C ASP A 127 5.22 0.45 -16.22
N ASP A 128 5.62 0.48 -17.49
CA ASP A 128 6.44 1.52 -18.09
C ASP A 128 5.78 2.92 -18.06
N HIS A 129 4.48 3.03 -17.75
CA HIS A 129 3.75 4.30 -17.69
C HIS A 129 3.80 5.00 -16.32
N ASN A 130 4.50 4.46 -15.33
CA ASN A 130 4.46 4.99 -13.95
C ASN A 130 5.43 6.16 -13.67
N ASN A 131 6.28 6.54 -14.62
CA ASN A 131 7.36 7.53 -14.47
C ASN A 131 8.27 7.31 -13.25
N ILE A 132 8.47 6.06 -12.85
CA ILE A 132 9.33 5.67 -11.74
C ILE A 132 10.58 4.99 -12.28
N THR A 133 11.75 5.42 -11.80
CA THR A 133 13.04 4.78 -12.06
C THR A 133 13.50 4.10 -10.78
N ILE A 134 13.91 2.84 -10.89
CA ILE A 134 14.42 2.06 -9.76
C ILE A 134 15.88 1.73 -10.03
N LYS A 135 16.77 2.26 -9.18
CA LYS A 135 18.19 1.90 -9.16
C LYS A 135 18.47 1.02 -7.95
N VAL A 136 19.17 -0.09 -8.18
CA VAL A 136 19.55 -1.04 -7.14
C VAL A 136 21.06 -1.06 -7.05
N ILE A 137 21.58 -0.83 -5.85
CA ILE A 137 23.00 -0.97 -5.53
C ILE A 137 23.14 -2.22 -4.68
N ASP A 138 23.85 -3.20 -5.23
CA ASP A 138 23.99 -4.53 -4.67
C ASP A 138 25.43 -5.06 -4.64
N ASP A 139 26.36 -4.29 -5.20
CA ASP A 139 27.80 -4.50 -5.13
C ASP A 139 28.32 -4.18 -3.72
N GLU A 140 28.99 -5.15 -3.09
CA GLU A 140 29.47 -5.01 -1.71
C GLU A 140 30.59 -3.95 -1.59
N GLY A 141 31.38 -3.73 -2.63
CA GLY A 141 32.44 -2.71 -2.66
C GLY A 141 31.85 -1.30 -2.70
N VAL A 142 30.86 -1.09 -3.58
CA VAL A 142 30.11 0.18 -3.64
C VAL A 142 29.38 0.43 -2.31
N ILE A 143 28.72 -0.58 -1.74
CA ILE A 143 28.04 -0.45 -0.44
C ILE A 143 29.04 -0.13 0.68
N ALA A 144 30.21 -0.76 0.70
CA ALA A 144 31.25 -0.48 1.70
C ALA A 144 31.79 0.95 1.60
N GLN A 145 31.92 1.49 0.38
CA GLN A 145 32.42 2.83 0.13
C GLN A 145 31.36 3.91 0.38
N GLU A 146 30.16 3.76 -0.19
CA GLU A 146 29.11 4.79 -0.17
C GLU A 146 28.18 4.68 1.04
N TYR A 147 28.00 3.48 1.60
CA TYR A 147 27.10 3.19 2.73
C TYR A 147 27.81 2.40 3.85
N PRO A 148 28.90 2.91 4.44
CA PRO A 148 29.76 2.15 5.35
C PRO A 148 29.04 1.63 6.60
N LEU A 149 28.01 2.34 7.10
CA LEU A 149 27.20 1.87 8.23
C LEU A 149 26.31 0.68 7.85
N LEU A 150 25.73 0.68 6.65
CA LEU A 150 24.97 -0.46 6.12
C LEU A 150 25.90 -1.67 5.91
N ALA A 151 27.07 -1.44 5.32
CA ALA A 151 28.09 -2.48 5.14
C ALA A 151 28.51 -3.10 6.48
N ALA A 152 28.72 -2.26 7.50
CA ALA A 152 29.02 -2.72 8.84
C ALA A 152 27.89 -3.62 9.38
N VAL A 153 26.62 -3.23 9.27
CA VAL A 153 25.49 -4.06 9.71
C VAL A 153 25.38 -5.37 8.93
N SER A 154 25.59 -5.33 7.62
CA SER A 154 25.46 -6.49 6.72
C SER A 154 26.60 -7.52 6.87
N ARG A 155 27.74 -7.15 7.46
CA ARG A 155 28.97 -7.98 7.51
C ARG A 155 28.75 -9.45 7.93
N ALA A 156 27.83 -9.68 8.88
CA ALA A 156 27.55 -11.02 9.39
C ALA A 156 26.74 -11.87 8.40
N ALA A 157 26.01 -11.26 7.47
CA ALA A 157 25.13 -11.90 6.51
C ALA A 157 25.72 -11.99 5.09
N ASN A 158 26.82 -11.31 4.80
CA ASN A 158 27.40 -11.25 3.45
C ASN A 158 27.82 -12.61 2.88
N HIS A 159 28.03 -13.63 3.71
CA HIS A 159 28.33 -14.98 3.24
C HIS A 159 27.09 -15.73 2.70
N ILE A 160 25.88 -15.15 2.84
CA ILE A 160 24.62 -15.70 2.33
C ILE A 160 24.04 -14.72 1.31
N ASP A 161 24.08 -15.09 0.02
CA ASP A 161 23.70 -14.19 -1.08
C ASP A 161 22.30 -13.57 -0.93
N ARG A 162 21.32 -14.35 -0.46
CA ARG A 162 19.95 -13.85 -0.28
C ARG A 162 19.80 -12.82 0.84
N HIS A 163 20.74 -12.75 1.77
CA HIS A 163 20.73 -11.82 2.92
C HIS A 163 21.67 -10.63 2.74
N LYS A 164 22.42 -10.57 1.63
CA LYS A 164 23.28 -9.43 1.32
C LYS A 164 22.48 -8.15 1.27
N ALA A 165 23.06 -7.07 1.80
CA ALA A 165 22.47 -5.75 1.72
C ALA A 165 22.18 -5.33 0.27
N ARG A 166 21.11 -4.57 0.11
CA ARG A 166 20.67 -3.95 -1.13
C ARG A 166 20.22 -2.54 -0.79
N VAL A 167 20.68 -1.54 -1.53
CA VAL A 167 20.10 -0.19 -1.50
C VAL A 167 19.18 -0.05 -2.70
N VAL A 168 17.95 0.40 -2.45
CA VAL A 168 16.94 0.62 -3.50
C VAL A 168 16.61 2.09 -3.54
N GLU A 169 17.04 2.75 -4.61
CA GLU A 169 16.71 4.14 -4.91
C GLU A 169 15.51 4.16 -5.85
N ILE A 170 14.44 4.84 -5.42
CA ILE A 170 13.20 4.96 -6.19
C ILE A 170 13.01 6.45 -6.51
N GLU A 171 13.09 6.80 -7.79
CA GLU A 171 12.96 8.17 -8.27
C GLU A 171 11.65 8.30 -9.07
N TYR A 172 10.75 9.20 -8.65
CA TYR A 172 9.56 9.55 -9.42
C TYR A 172 9.78 10.85 -10.19
N LYS A 173 9.55 10.83 -11.51
CA LYS A 173 9.61 12.02 -12.37
C LYS A 173 8.22 12.37 -12.88
N SER A 174 7.68 13.53 -12.51
CA SER A 174 6.37 13.93 -13.02
C SER A 174 6.36 14.03 -14.55
N SER A 175 5.36 13.43 -15.20
CA SER A 175 5.11 13.63 -16.63
C SER A 175 4.75 15.08 -16.98
N ASN A 176 4.36 15.86 -15.98
CA ASN A 176 4.14 17.29 -16.10
C ASN A 176 4.97 18.05 -15.04
N PRO A 177 6.25 18.35 -15.33
CA PRO A 177 7.14 19.03 -14.39
C PRO A 177 6.63 20.41 -13.95
N SER A 178 5.86 21.13 -14.78
CA SER A 178 5.35 22.46 -14.43
C SER A 178 4.28 22.45 -13.33
N ARG A 179 3.71 21.27 -13.03
CA ARG A 179 2.78 21.07 -11.91
C ARG A 179 3.46 20.63 -10.62
N VAL A 180 4.77 20.40 -10.64
CA VAL A 180 5.54 20.04 -9.45
C VAL A 180 5.78 21.33 -8.65
N THR A 181 5.13 21.44 -7.51
CA THR A 181 5.29 22.59 -6.60
C THR A 181 6.46 22.41 -5.64
N GLU A 182 6.83 21.16 -5.35
CA GLU A 182 7.87 20.81 -4.39
C GLU A 182 8.54 19.50 -4.83
N THR A 183 9.86 19.41 -4.64
CA THR A 183 10.62 18.17 -4.79
C THR A 183 11.07 17.72 -3.40
N LEU A 184 10.60 16.56 -2.96
CA LEU A 184 11.06 15.93 -1.74
C LEU A 184 12.39 15.23 -2.04
N MET A 185 13.48 15.72 -1.46
CA MET A 185 14.82 15.10 -1.51
C MET A 185 15.05 14.22 -0.29
#